data_AF-A0A4R4PG86-F1
#
_entry.id   AF-A0A4R4PG86-F1
#
_cell.length_a   1.000
_cell.length_b   1.000
_cell.length_c   1.000
_cell.angle_alpha   90.00
_cell.angle_beta   90.00
_cell.angle_gamma   90.00
#
_symmetry.space_group_name_H-M   'P 1'
#
loop_
_entity.id
_entity.type
_entity.pdbx_description
1 polymer ?
#
loop_
_entity_poly.entity_id
_entity_poly.type
_entity_poly.pdbx_seq_one_letter_code
_entity_poly.pdbx_strand_id
1 'polypeptide(L)'
;MDILITLLGLSFLAFLVFAGLVVWGVRAVGRRAARARADLRRTFTDAVLNARAAQPGVIGDAARTRRELRATLDSTRAALRADATLTEARALFKQLTGHAEQLDRELSALMTGEPDRARLAARLPELRTRADRIRRSADALRFAAQERAHRHDADALDALHDQIDLEANALRHWEPPPPGPD
;
A
#
# COMPACT_ATOMS: atom_id res chain seq x y z
N MET A 1 10.64 2.62 53.56
CA MET A 1 11.01 1.89 52.31
C MET A 1 9.97 2.09 51.22
N ASP A 2 8.72 2.37 51.58
CA ASP A 2 7.57 2.42 50.65
C ASP A 2 7.62 3.62 49.69
N ILE A 3 8.12 4.77 50.15
CA ILE A 3 8.29 5.98 49.33
C ILE A 3 9.31 5.74 48.21
N LEU A 4 10.38 4.99 48.49
CA LEU A 4 11.41 4.69 47.50
C LEU A 4 10.88 3.74 46.42
N ILE A 5 10.08 2.75 46.83
CA ILE A 5 9.46 1.77 45.93
C ILE A 5 8.40 2.45 45.04
N THR A 6 7.60 3.36 45.59
CA THR A 6 6.61 4.12 44.82
C THR A 6 7.27 5.10 43.83
N LEU A 7 8.35 5.79 44.24
CA LEU A 7 9.10 6.66 43.33
C LEU A 7 9.71 5.87 42.17
N LEU A 8 10.24 4.68 42.46
CA LEU A 8 10.85 3.80 41.46
C LEU A 8 9.81 3.23 40.49
N GLY A 9 8.65 2.82 41.00
CA GLY A 9 7.53 2.34 40.18
C GLY A 9 6.97 3.43 39.26
N LEU A 10 6.82 4.65 39.76
CA LEU A 10 6.33 5.78 38.96
C LEU A 10 7.34 6.18 37.87
N SER A 11 8.64 6.18 38.20
CA SER A 11 9.71 6.43 37.23
C SER A 11 9.73 5.36 36.13
N PHE A 12 9.57 4.08 36.50
CA PHE A 12 9.56 2.97 35.55
C PHE A 12 8.34 3.05 34.61
N LEU A 13 7.16 3.37 35.15
CA LEU A 13 5.95 3.52 34.34
C LEU A 13 6.06 4.71 33.38
N ALA A 14 6.58 5.86 33.85
CA ALA A 14 6.84 7.01 33.00
C ALA A 14 7.84 6.68 31.88
N PHE A 15 8.86 5.86 32.18
CA PHE A 15 9.82 5.39 31.20
C PHE A 15 9.19 4.48 30.14
N LEU A 16 8.29 3.56 30.54
CA LEU A 16 7.57 2.69 29.61
C LEU A 16 6.63 3.47 28.68
N VAL A 17 5.90 4.47 29.22
CA VAL A 17 5.04 5.35 28.42
C VAL A 17 5.88 6.15 27.42
N PHE A 18 7.01 6.71 27.86
CA PHE A 18 7.92 7.47 27.00
C PHE A 18 8.54 6.59 25.91
N ALA A 19 8.97 5.37 26.25
CA ALA A 19 9.51 4.41 25.29
C ALA A 19 8.44 3.96 24.27
N GLY A 20 7.20 3.73 24.71
CA GLY A 20 6.08 3.40 23.83
C GLY A 20 5.76 4.51 22.82
N LEU A 21 5.81 5.77 23.27
CA LEU A 21 5.55 6.94 22.43
C LEU A 21 6.65 7.17 21.39
N VAL A 22 7.91 6.90 21.75
CA VAL A 22 9.05 6.93 20.82
C VAL A 22 8.94 5.81 19.76
N VAL A 23 8.55 4.60 20.15
CA VAL A 23 8.33 3.48 19.22
C VAL A 23 7.16 3.78 18.26
N TRP A 24 6.12 4.46 18.73
CA TRP A 24 4.97 4.85 17.91
C TRP A 24 5.31 5.99 16.94
N GLY A 25 6.05 7.01 17.39
CA GLY A 25 6.57 8.09 16.56
C GLY A 25 7.51 7.59 15.45
N VAL A 26 8.37 6.60 15.76
CA VAL A 26 9.26 5.98 14.78
C VAL A 26 8.48 5.11 13.78
N ARG A 27 7.37 4.47 14.16
CA ARG A 27 6.48 3.76 13.21
C ARG A 27 5.69 4.70 12.30
N ALA A 28 5.40 5.93 12.72
CA ALA A 28 4.74 6.93 11.87
C ALA A 28 5.72 7.63 10.90
N VAL A 29 6.97 7.87 11.32
CA VAL A 29 8.00 8.54 10.50
C VAL A 29 8.74 7.54 9.58
N GLY A 30 8.96 6.30 10.03
CA GLY A 30 9.63 5.25 9.25
C GLY A 30 8.89 4.80 7.98
N ARG A 31 7.56 4.95 7.94
CA ARG A 31 6.74 4.55 6.78
C ARG A 31 6.77 5.55 5.62
N ARG A 32 7.22 6.79 5.85
CA ARG A 32 7.47 7.78 4.77
C ARG A 32 8.94 7.82 4.33
N ALA A 33 9.90 7.53 5.21
CA ALA A 33 11.33 7.58 4.88
C ALA A 33 11.87 6.35 4.13
N ALA A 34 11.25 5.17 4.27
CA ALA A 34 11.63 3.98 3.47
C ALA A 34 11.29 4.13 1.97
N ARG A 35 10.46 5.12 1.60
CA ARG A 35 10.09 5.39 0.20
C ARG A 35 11.14 6.23 -0.54
N ALA A 36 11.94 7.04 0.17
CA ALA A 36 12.79 8.05 -0.47
C ALA A 36 14.19 7.57 -0.93
N ARG A 37 14.58 6.31 -0.69
CA ARG A 37 15.92 5.80 -1.09
C ARG A 37 15.92 4.93 -2.36
N ALA A 38 14.76 4.48 -2.84
CA ALA A 38 14.61 3.80 -4.12
C ALA A 38 14.40 4.77 -5.31
N ASP A 39 14.08 6.04 -5.01
CA ASP A 39 13.67 7.04 -6.01
C ASP A 39 14.85 7.59 -6.84
N LEU A 40 16.08 7.53 -6.35
CA LEU A 40 17.23 8.08 -7.09
C LEU A 40 17.67 7.26 -8.31
N ARG A 41 17.36 5.95 -8.38
CA ARG A 41 17.60 5.13 -9.59
C ARG A 41 16.39 5.07 -10.53
N ARG A 42 15.17 5.29 -10.03
CA ARG A 42 13.92 5.26 -10.83
C ARG A 42 13.73 6.51 -11.68
N THR A 43 14.12 7.67 -11.16
CA THR A 43 13.88 8.97 -11.79
C THR A 43 14.52 9.10 -13.19
N PHE A 44 15.67 8.48 -13.44
CA PHE A 44 16.32 8.54 -14.77
C PHE A 44 15.64 7.66 -15.83
N THR A 45 15.06 6.52 -15.44
CA THR A 45 14.34 5.65 -16.39
C THR A 45 12.95 6.22 -16.68
N ASP A 46 12.31 6.80 -15.66
CA ASP A 46 11.00 7.44 -15.79
C ASP A 46 11.07 8.75 -16.60
N ALA A 47 12.20 9.47 -16.58
CA ALA A 47 12.42 10.64 -17.42
C ALA A 47 12.55 10.29 -18.91
N VAL A 48 13.28 9.22 -19.24
CA VAL A 48 13.40 8.73 -20.63
C VAL A 48 12.07 8.14 -21.13
N LEU A 49 11.34 7.41 -20.26
CA LEU A 49 10.01 6.91 -20.59
C LEU A 49 8.96 8.02 -20.69
N ASN A 50 9.04 9.09 -19.89
CA ASN A 50 8.20 10.28 -20.04
C ASN A 50 8.52 11.02 -21.33
N ALA A 51 9.79 11.23 -21.64
CA ALA A 51 10.22 11.88 -22.86
C ALA A 51 9.75 11.12 -24.10
N ARG A 52 9.79 9.78 -24.08
CA ARG A 52 9.21 8.95 -25.16
C ARG A 52 7.68 8.89 -25.15
N ALA A 53 7.02 8.87 -24.00
CA ALA A 53 5.55 8.91 -23.92
C ALA A 53 4.96 10.27 -24.37
N ALA A 54 5.75 11.34 -24.29
CA ALA A 54 5.43 12.66 -24.83
C ALA A 54 5.71 12.78 -26.33
N GLN A 55 6.38 11.81 -26.97
CA GLN A 55 6.56 11.81 -28.42
C GLN A 55 5.22 11.46 -29.09
N PRO A 56 4.71 12.33 -29.98
CA PRO A 56 3.48 12.02 -30.71
C PRO A 56 3.69 10.82 -31.65
N GLY A 57 2.68 9.93 -31.69
CA GLY A 57 2.63 8.79 -32.59
C GLY A 57 2.79 7.43 -31.91
N VAL A 58 2.86 6.39 -32.74
CA VAL A 58 2.69 4.98 -32.34
C VAL A 58 3.73 4.50 -31.31
N ILE A 59 4.96 5.00 -31.36
CA ILE A 59 6.01 4.68 -30.37
C ILE A 59 5.68 5.29 -29.00
N GLY A 60 5.16 6.52 -28.98
CA GLY A 60 4.75 7.18 -27.73
C GLY A 60 3.55 6.50 -27.09
N ASP A 61 2.58 6.06 -27.89
CA ASP A 61 1.43 5.29 -27.40
C ASP A 61 1.84 3.93 -26.82
N ALA A 62 2.79 3.24 -27.45
CA ALA A 62 3.37 2.00 -26.90
C ALA A 62 4.12 2.25 -25.58
N ALA A 63 4.94 3.30 -25.51
CA ALA A 63 5.65 3.69 -24.29
C ALA A 63 4.69 4.09 -23.16
N ARG A 64 3.62 4.82 -23.47
CA ARG A 64 2.57 5.19 -22.53
C ARG A 64 1.84 3.97 -21.99
N THR A 65 1.47 3.03 -22.86
CA THR A 65 0.85 1.75 -22.47
C THR A 65 1.73 0.98 -21.49
N ARG A 66 3.04 0.88 -21.76
CA ARG A 66 4.00 0.25 -20.82
C ARG A 66 4.07 0.98 -19.48
N ARG A 67 4.18 2.31 -19.51
CA ARG A 67 4.25 3.15 -18.29
C ARG A 67 3.02 2.95 -17.42
N GLU A 68 1.83 3.01 -18.02
CA GLU A 68 0.56 2.86 -17.35
C GLU A 68 0.39 1.45 -16.76
N LEU A 69 0.71 0.41 -17.53
CA LEU A 69 0.68 -0.97 -17.04
C LEU A 69 1.59 -1.14 -15.82
N ARG A 70 2.83 -0.64 -15.89
CA ARG A 70 3.79 -0.70 -14.79
C ARG A 70 3.29 0.01 -13.54
N ALA A 71 2.72 1.21 -13.68
CA ALA A 71 2.17 1.98 -12.57
C ALA A 71 1.02 1.24 -11.86
N THR A 72 0.11 0.62 -12.62
CA THR A 72 -0.98 -0.18 -12.04
C THR A 72 -0.45 -1.42 -11.32
N LEU A 73 0.54 -2.13 -11.88
CA LEU A 73 1.14 -3.29 -11.22
C LEU A 73 1.89 -2.90 -9.94
N ASP A 74 2.63 -1.80 -9.96
CA ASP A 74 3.38 -1.33 -8.79
C ASP A 74 2.45 -0.88 -7.65
N SER A 75 1.38 -0.16 -7.97
CA SER A 75 0.36 0.23 -6.98
C SER A 75 -0.41 -0.98 -6.42
N THR A 76 -0.77 -1.95 -7.27
CA THR A 76 -1.43 -3.20 -6.84
C THR A 76 -0.51 -4.01 -5.93
N ARG A 77 0.76 -4.13 -6.30
CA ARG A 77 1.77 -4.82 -5.48
C ARG A 77 1.97 -4.14 -4.12
N ALA A 78 1.90 -2.81 -4.07
CA ALA A 78 1.98 -2.07 -2.81
C ALA A 78 0.77 -2.37 -1.91
N ALA A 79 -0.45 -2.39 -2.47
CA ALA A 79 -1.66 -2.74 -1.73
C ALA A 79 -1.60 -4.17 -1.16
N LEU A 80 -1.22 -5.16 -1.99
CA LEU A 80 -1.09 -6.56 -1.57
C LEU A 80 0.06 -6.84 -0.58
N ARG A 81 1.00 -5.91 -0.40
CA ARG A 81 2.07 -6.03 0.61
C ARG A 81 1.67 -5.50 1.98
N ALA A 82 0.62 -4.69 2.06
CA ALA A 82 0.15 -4.13 3.32
C ALA A 82 -0.42 -5.21 4.25
N ASP A 83 -0.95 -6.30 3.68
CA ASP A 83 -1.53 -7.42 4.40
C ASP A 83 -0.89 -8.75 3.96
N ALA A 84 -0.23 -9.43 4.90
CA ALA A 84 0.43 -10.72 4.66
C ALA A 84 -0.55 -11.89 4.48
N THR A 85 -1.80 -11.73 4.95
CA THR A 85 -2.85 -12.77 4.88
C THR A 85 -3.45 -12.92 3.48
N LEU A 86 -3.17 -11.99 2.56
CA LEU A 86 -3.62 -12.01 1.16
C LEU A 86 -2.83 -12.99 0.27
N THR A 87 -2.69 -14.24 0.71
CA THR A 87 -1.86 -15.26 0.04
C THR A 87 -2.35 -15.61 -1.37
N GLU A 88 -3.66 -15.82 -1.52
CA GLU A 88 -4.31 -16.20 -2.78
C GLU A 88 -4.28 -15.05 -3.77
N ALA A 89 -4.62 -13.83 -3.32
CA ALA A 89 -4.56 -12.63 -4.16
C ALA A 89 -3.13 -12.37 -4.66
N ARG A 90 -2.11 -12.62 -3.84
CA ARG A 90 -0.70 -12.55 -4.25
C ARG A 90 -0.32 -13.62 -5.26
N ALA A 91 -0.84 -14.84 -5.13
CA ALA A 91 -0.61 -15.91 -6.11
C ALA A 91 -1.22 -15.56 -7.47
N LEU A 92 -2.46 -15.07 -7.49
CA LEU A 92 -3.12 -14.57 -8.70
C LEU A 92 -2.35 -13.40 -9.32
N PHE A 93 -1.93 -12.45 -8.49
CA PHE A 93 -1.13 -11.31 -8.94
C PHE A 93 0.21 -11.75 -9.55
N LYS A 94 0.86 -12.79 -9.01
CA LYS A 94 2.09 -13.36 -9.58
C LYS A 94 1.86 -13.91 -10.99
N GLN A 95 0.78 -14.67 -11.19
CA GLN A 95 0.41 -15.18 -12.53
C GLN A 95 0.14 -14.02 -13.50
N LEU A 96 -0.62 -13.01 -13.04
CA LEU A 96 -0.90 -11.81 -13.82
C LEU A 96 0.37 -11.06 -14.22
N THR A 97 1.34 -10.93 -13.31
CA THR A 97 2.62 -10.27 -13.63
C THR A 97 3.44 -11.04 -14.66
N GLY A 98 3.33 -12.37 -14.73
CA GLY A 98 3.96 -13.16 -15.80
C GLY A 98 3.41 -12.79 -17.18
N HIS A 99 2.08 -12.63 -17.30
CA HIS A 99 1.46 -12.13 -18.53
C HIS A 99 1.85 -10.69 -18.85
N ALA A 100 1.98 -9.83 -17.84
CA ALA A 100 2.42 -8.46 -18.03
C ALA A 100 3.87 -8.36 -18.52
N GLU A 101 4.77 -9.19 -17.99
CA GLU A 101 6.16 -9.24 -18.43
C GLU A 101 6.29 -9.72 -19.87
N GLN A 102 5.48 -10.69 -20.29
CA GLN A 102 5.41 -11.10 -21.69
C GLN A 102 4.95 -9.93 -22.58
N LEU A 103 3.86 -9.26 -22.20
CA LEU A 103 3.35 -8.11 -22.95
C LEU A 103 4.36 -6.96 -23.01
N ASP A 104 5.11 -6.71 -21.94
CA ASP A 104 6.15 -5.70 -21.89
C ASP A 104 7.29 -6.01 -22.86
N ARG A 105 7.69 -7.29 -22.98
CA ARG A 105 8.65 -7.74 -23.99
C ARG A 105 8.12 -7.54 -25.41
N GLU A 106 6.86 -7.89 -25.68
CA GLU A 106 6.22 -7.68 -26.99
C GLU A 106 6.20 -6.20 -27.37
N LEU A 107 5.77 -5.32 -26.45
CA LEU A 107 5.78 -3.87 -26.65
C LEU A 107 7.20 -3.33 -26.82
N SER A 108 8.17 -3.83 -26.06
CA SER A 108 9.56 -3.40 -26.17
C SER A 108 10.17 -3.79 -27.51
N ALA A 109 9.98 -5.04 -27.96
CA ALA A 109 10.49 -5.56 -29.22
C ALA A 109 9.95 -4.75 -30.41
N LEU A 110 8.65 -4.43 -30.38
CA LEU A 110 8.00 -3.61 -31.40
C LEU A 110 8.56 -2.18 -31.47
N MET A 111 8.94 -1.58 -30.35
CA MET A 111 9.52 -0.22 -30.35
C MET A 111 10.98 -0.17 -30.80
N THR A 112 11.76 -1.23 -30.59
CA THR A 112 13.21 -1.23 -30.87
C THR A 112 13.58 -1.92 -32.18
N GLY A 113 12.78 -2.89 -32.64
CA GLY A 113 13.11 -3.75 -33.78
C GLY A 113 12.30 -3.48 -35.06
N GLU A 114 11.21 -2.73 -35.00
CA GLU A 114 10.33 -2.51 -36.16
C GLU A 114 10.57 -1.14 -36.79
N PRO A 115 11.22 -1.04 -37.97
CA PRO A 115 11.39 0.23 -38.67
C PRO A 115 10.09 0.71 -39.35
N ASP A 116 9.13 -0.20 -39.58
CA ASP A 116 7.87 0.08 -40.26
C ASP A 116 6.78 0.56 -39.27
N ARG A 117 6.51 1.86 -39.30
CA ARG A 117 5.49 2.49 -38.44
C ARG A 117 4.07 1.99 -38.74
N ALA A 118 3.78 1.52 -39.96
CA ALA A 118 2.46 1.01 -40.32
C ALA A 118 2.19 -0.36 -39.68
N ARG A 119 3.19 -1.24 -39.66
CA ARG A 119 3.09 -2.52 -38.92
C ARG A 119 2.93 -2.32 -37.42
N LEU A 120 3.67 -1.36 -36.86
CA LEU A 120 3.51 -1.00 -35.46
C LEU A 120 2.09 -0.49 -35.17
N ALA A 121 1.54 0.37 -36.03
CA ALA A 121 0.19 0.90 -35.90
C ALA A 121 -0.89 -0.20 -35.96
N ALA A 122 -0.69 -1.23 -36.79
CA ALA A 122 -1.63 -2.33 -36.93
C ALA A 122 -1.66 -3.27 -35.72
N ARG A 123 -0.51 -3.51 -35.07
CA ARG A 123 -0.39 -4.43 -33.91
C ARG A 123 -0.70 -3.78 -32.57
N LEU A 124 -0.44 -2.48 -32.43
CA LEU A 124 -0.57 -1.77 -31.16
C LEU A 124 -1.98 -1.85 -30.51
N PRO A 125 -3.11 -1.74 -31.25
CA PRO A 125 -4.45 -1.79 -30.65
C PRO A 125 -4.72 -3.12 -29.93
N GLU A 126 -4.23 -4.22 -30.47
CA GLU A 126 -4.37 -5.54 -29.87
C GLU A 126 -3.59 -5.61 -28.54
N LEU A 127 -2.33 -5.15 -28.53
CA LEU A 127 -1.51 -5.12 -27.32
C LEU A 127 -2.08 -4.20 -26.24
N ARG A 128 -2.65 -3.06 -26.64
CA ARG A 128 -3.38 -2.16 -25.72
C ARG A 128 -4.58 -2.84 -25.09
N THR A 129 -5.36 -3.56 -25.88
CA THR A 129 -6.52 -4.32 -25.36
C THR A 129 -6.09 -5.36 -24.33
N ARG A 130 -4.98 -6.07 -24.58
CA ARG A 130 -4.41 -7.01 -23.60
C ARG A 130 -3.90 -6.28 -22.35
N ALA A 131 -3.22 -5.14 -22.51
CA ALA A 131 -2.76 -4.31 -21.40
C ALA A 131 -3.92 -3.86 -20.51
N ASP A 132 -5.02 -3.41 -21.11
CA ASP A 132 -6.22 -2.95 -20.41
C ASP A 132 -6.90 -4.08 -19.64
N ARG A 133 -6.93 -5.30 -20.19
CA ARG A 133 -7.43 -6.48 -19.45
C ARG A 133 -6.56 -6.76 -18.22
N ILE A 134 -5.24 -6.77 -18.37
CA ILE A 134 -4.31 -6.98 -17.26
C ILE A 134 -4.46 -5.89 -16.20
N ARG A 135 -4.55 -4.62 -16.63
CA ARG A 135 -4.77 -3.47 -15.75
C ARG A 135 -6.06 -3.61 -14.95
N ARG A 136 -7.19 -3.90 -15.60
CA ARG A 136 -8.48 -4.08 -14.91
C ARG A 136 -8.42 -5.22 -13.89
N SER A 137 -7.78 -6.33 -14.22
CA SER A 137 -7.58 -7.43 -13.26
C SER A 137 -6.71 -7.02 -12.07
N ALA A 138 -5.62 -6.28 -12.32
CA ALA A 138 -4.76 -5.76 -11.25
C ALA A 138 -5.50 -4.74 -10.37
N ASP A 139 -6.24 -3.82 -10.97
CA ASP A 139 -7.06 -2.84 -10.25
C ASP A 139 -8.14 -3.53 -9.40
N ALA A 140 -8.78 -4.58 -9.91
CA ALA A 140 -9.74 -5.36 -9.12
C ALA A 140 -9.08 -5.97 -7.87
N LEU A 141 -7.88 -6.55 -7.99
CA LEU A 141 -7.11 -7.05 -6.84
C LEU A 141 -6.74 -5.92 -5.88
N ARG A 142 -6.34 -4.75 -6.39
CA ARG A 142 -5.98 -3.57 -5.59
C ARG A 142 -7.17 -3.05 -4.80
N PHE A 143 -8.32 -2.88 -5.45
CA PHE A 143 -9.55 -2.42 -4.80
C PHE A 143 -10.03 -3.42 -3.76
N ALA A 144 -10.03 -4.72 -4.05
CA ALA A 144 -10.40 -5.75 -3.08
C ALA A 144 -9.49 -5.74 -1.84
N ALA A 145 -8.17 -5.56 -2.03
CA ALA A 145 -7.22 -5.46 -0.93
C ALA A 145 -7.44 -4.19 -0.07
N GLN A 146 -7.68 -3.05 -0.71
CA GLN A 146 -7.94 -1.78 -0.02
C GLN A 146 -9.26 -1.83 0.76
N GLU A 147 -10.31 -2.38 0.15
CA GLU A 147 -11.62 -2.56 0.76
C GLU A 147 -11.54 -3.43 2.03
N ARG A 148 -10.78 -4.53 1.98
CA ARG A 148 -10.54 -5.38 3.16
C ARG A 148 -9.79 -4.61 4.27
N ALA A 149 -8.78 -3.83 3.90
CA ALA A 149 -8.04 -3.02 4.87
C ALA A 149 -8.95 -1.99 5.55
N HIS A 150 -9.80 -1.31 4.77
CA HIS A 150 -10.77 -0.34 5.30
C HIS A 150 -11.79 -0.99 6.24
N ARG A 151 -12.32 -2.17 5.90
CA ARG A 151 -13.22 -2.90 6.80
C ARG A 151 -12.53 -3.32 8.09
N HIS A 152 -11.30 -3.82 8.01
CA HIS A 152 -10.55 -4.19 9.22
C HIS A 152 -10.29 -2.99 10.14
N ASP A 153 -9.97 -1.82 9.57
CA ASP A 153 -9.81 -0.57 10.34
C ASP A 153 -11.14 -0.11 10.96
N ALA A 154 -12.26 -0.24 10.25
CA ALA A 154 -13.59 0.07 10.76
C ALA A 154 -14.00 -0.86 11.91
N ASP A 155 -13.88 -2.17 11.72
CA ASP A 155 -14.19 -3.18 12.75
C ASP A 155 -13.35 -2.97 14.02
N ALA A 156 -12.06 -2.61 13.87
CA ALA A 156 -11.18 -2.32 15.00
C ALA A 156 -11.56 -1.02 15.73
N LEU A 157 -12.05 -0.01 15.01
CA LEU A 157 -12.53 1.24 15.60
C LEU A 157 -13.85 1.02 16.35
N ASP A 158 -14.77 0.24 15.78
CA ASP A 158 -16.05 -0.09 16.43
C ASP A 158 -15.79 -0.88 17.73
N ALA A 159 -14.90 -1.88 17.70
CA ALA A 159 -14.51 -2.61 18.90
C ALA A 159 -13.87 -1.72 19.98
N LEU A 160 -13.08 -0.72 19.57
CA LEU A 160 -12.51 0.27 20.50
C LEU A 160 -13.60 1.18 21.08
N HIS A 161 -14.58 1.59 20.26
CA HIS A 161 -15.71 2.40 20.71
C HIS A 161 -16.55 1.66 21.76
N ASP A 162 -16.89 0.39 21.51
CA ASP A 162 -17.60 -0.46 22.46
C ASP A 162 -16.85 -0.58 23.81
N GLN A 163 -15.53 -0.72 23.76
CA GLN A 163 -14.70 -0.76 24.97
C GLN A 163 -14.72 0.58 25.72
N ILE A 164 -14.60 1.70 25.01
CA ILE A 164 -14.66 3.04 25.60
C ILE A 164 -16.02 3.28 26.25
N ASP A 165 -17.11 2.87 25.62
CA ASP A 165 -18.46 3.03 26.16
C ASP A 165 -18.66 2.22 27.44
N LEU A 166 -18.15 0.99 27.48
CA LEU A 166 -18.15 0.16 28.69
C LEU A 166 -17.37 0.83 29.83
N GLU A 167 -16.15 1.31 29.56
CA GLU A 167 -15.32 2.00 30.55
C GLU A 167 -15.95 3.32 31.03
N ALA A 168 -16.50 4.11 30.10
CA ALA A 168 -17.16 5.36 30.44
C ALA A 168 -18.43 5.15 31.27
N ASN A 169 -19.16 4.06 31.03
CA ASN A 169 -20.30 3.66 31.86
C ASN A 169 -19.85 3.24 33.26
N ALA A 170 -18.78 2.45 33.37
CA ALA A 170 -18.20 2.06 34.65
C ALA A 170 -17.76 3.28 35.49
N LEU A 171 -17.12 4.27 34.87
CA LEU A 171 -16.73 5.51 35.55
C LEU A 171 -17.92 6.34 36.04
N ARG A 172 -19.06 6.30 35.33
CA ARG A 172 -20.29 7.02 35.73
C ARG A 172 -21.07 6.31 36.82
N HIS A 173 -21.04 4.98 36.85
CA HIS A 173 -21.70 4.15 37.87
C HIS A 173 -20.84 3.93 39.13
N TRP A 174 -19.81 4.76 39.38
CA TRP A 174 -19.09 4.69 40.64
C TRP A 174 -20.03 5.03 41.81
N GLU A 175 -20.54 3.99 42.46
CA GLU A 175 -21.33 4.08 43.67
C GLU A 175 -20.38 3.87 44.86
N PRO A 176 -20.14 4.89 45.71
CA PRO A 176 -19.25 4.76 46.85
C PRO A 176 -19.78 3.69 47.81
N PRO A 177 -18.90 2.89 48.44
CA PRO A 177 -19.33 1.84 49.36
C PRO A 177 -20.17 2.44 50.50
N PRO A 178 -21.25 1.75 50.95
CA PRO A 178 -22.11 2.27 51.99
C PRO A 178 -21.31 2.52 53.28
N PRO A 179 -21.63 3.59 54.04
CA PRO A 179 -20.93 3.88 55.28
C PRO A 179 -21.07 2.68 56.23
N GLY A 180 -19.93 2.21 56.75
CA GLY A 180 -19.87 1.09 57.68
C GLY A 180 -20.54 1.43 59.03
N PRO A 181 -21.09 0.44 59.74
CA PRO A 181 -21.81 0.67 60.99
C PRO A 181 -20.90 1.18 62.10
N ASP A 182 -21.37 2.22 62.81
CA ASP A 182 -20.74 2.89 63.96
C ASP A 182 -20.50 1.96 65.16
#